data_AF-W5TCZ8-F1
#
_entry.id   AF-W5TCZ8-F1
#
_cell.length_a   1.000
_cell.length_b   1.000
_cell.length_c   1.000
_cell.angle_alpha   90.00
_cell.angle_beta   90.00
_cell.angle_gamma   90.00
#
_symmetry.space_group_name_H-M   'P 1'
#
loop_
_entity.id
_entity.type
_entity.pdbx_description
1 polymer ?
#
loop_
_entity_poly.entity_id
_entity_poly.type
_entity_poly.pdbx_seq_one_letter_code
_entity_poly.pdbx_strand_id
1 'polypeptide(L)'
;MHIRRLLPLAALAAVVSAPALAQAQPVAGVPPEFQAAADQAQVQAGQWQQQLPPPQQDQVQQFVQTLPQPFPQLLPPAFGDNLDGWIKHAMFVMNQHGIPGSYEGIHRNAIRESGGNPRAINLYDSNAARGIPSKGLMQVIDPTFQTYHVDGTSWDIYDPVANIAAACNYAAHRYGSIDAVFSAY
;
A
#
# COMPACT_ATOMS: atom_id res chain seq x y z
N MET A 1 -7.17 -18.30 36.74
CA MET A 1 -5.90 -17.59 36.51
C MET A 1 -5.65 -17.57 35.00
N HIS A 2 -6.10 -16.55 34.29
CA HIS A 2 -5.96 -16.44 32.84
C HIS A 2 -5.31 -15.10 32.51
N ILE A 3 -4.02 -15.15 32.21
CA ILE A 3 -3.21 -14.02 31.79
C ILE A 3 -3.67 -13.65 30.38
N ARG A 4 -4.36 -12.51 30.26
CA ARG A 4 -4.60 -11.84 28.98
C ARG A 4 -3.24 -11.43 28.41
N ARG A 5 -2.72 -12.21 27.45
CA ARG A 5 -1.60 -11.79 26.58
C ARG A 5 -2.14 -10.76 25.59
N LEU A 6 -2.37 -9.54 26.06
CA LEU A 6 -2.61 -8.36 25.23
C LEU A 6 -1.26 -7.63 25.11
N LEU A 7 -0.39 -8.08 24.23
CA LEU A 7 0.82 -7.39 23.75
C LEU A 7 1.44 -8.31 22.68
N PRO A 8 1.05 -8.15 21.41
CA PRO A 8 2.05 -7.65 20.46
C PRO A 8 1.41 -6.87 19.30
N LEU A 9 0.66 -5.80 19.60
CA LEU A 9 0.19 -4.87 18.56
C LEU A 9 0.41 -3.39 18.89
N ALA A 10 0.87 -3.05 20.09
CA ALA A 10 1.19 -1.67 20.45
C ALA A 10 2.50 -1.14 19.82
N ALA A 11 3.18 -1.94 18.99
CA ALA A 11 4.42 -1.54 18.33
C ALA A 11 4.19 -0.85 16.96
N LEU A 12 2.96 -0.70 16.50
CA LEU A 12 2.64 0.04 15.28
C LEU A 12 1.54 1.07 15.55
N ALA A 13 1.85 2.31 15.20
CA ALA A 13 1.01 3.51 15.23
C ALA A 13 0.97 4.29 16.55
N ALA A 14 1.84 5.30 16.64
CA ALA A 14 1.50 6.58 17.23
C ALA A 14 2.25 7.70 16.48
N VAL A 15 1.58 8.33 15.51
CA VAL A 15 1.98 9.63 14.95
C VAL A 15 1.07 10.68 15.59
N VAL A 16 1.59 11.51 16.52
CA VAL A 16 0.96 12.78 16.94
C VAL A 16 2.03 13.79 17.41
N SER A 17 2.10 14.92 16.68
CA SER A 17 2.66 16.27 16.95
C SER A 17 4.08 16.48 17.54
N ALA A 18 4.88 17.25 16.79
CA ALA A 18 6.26 17.70 17.04
C ALA A 18 6.48 18.44 18.39
N PRO A 19 7.72 18.48 18.92
CA PRO A 19 8.78 19.35 18.38
C PRO A 19 10.07 18.60 18.04
N ALA A 20 10.80 19.13 17.06
CA ALA A 20 12.09 18.62 16.62
C ALA A 20 13.12 18.60 17.76
N LEU A 21 13.78 17.46 17.98
CA LEU A 21 14.99 17.37 18.79
C LEU A 21 16.05 16.54 18.05
N ALA A 22 17.23 17.16 17.93
CA ALA A 22 18.57 16.63 17.69
C ALA A 22 18.76 15.49 16.66
N GLN A 23 19.63 15.78 15.68
CA GLN A 23 20.15 14.91 14.63
C GLN A 23 20.41 13.45 15.08
N ALA A 24 19.45 12.56 14.85
CA ALA A 24 19.66 11.13 14.87
C ALA A 24 20.24 10.68 13.53
N GLN A 25 21.01 9.58 13.52
CA GLN A 25 21.49 8.99 12.28
C GLN A 25 20.29 8.56 11.42
N PRO A 26 20.32 8.75 10.09
CA PRO A 26 19.23 8.34 9.23
C PRO A 26 18.96 6.84 9.41
N VAL A 27 17.68 6.51 9.56
CA VAL A 27 17.21 5.15 9.79
C VAL A 27 17.33 4.42 8.46
N ALA A 28 18.29 3.49 8.40
CA ALA A 28 18.58 2.75 7.18
C ALA A 28 17.31 2.06 6.63
N GLY A 29 16.98 2.33 5.36
CA GLY A 29 15.82 1.77 4.67
C GLY A 29 14.53 2.61 4.77
N VAL A 30 14.55 3.74 5.48
CA VAL A 30 13.44 4.69 5.51
C VAL A 30 13.67 5.79 4.45
N PRO A 31 12.69 6.08 3.56
CA PRO A 31 12.81 7.18 2.61
C PRO A 31 13.03 8.54 3.29
N PRO A 32 13.74 9.50 2.65
CA PRO A 32 14.07 10.79 3.25
C PRO A 32 12.86 11.55 3.82
N GLU A 33 11.71 11.47 3.15
CA GLU A 33 10.45 12.11 3.54
C GLU A 33 9.86 11.54 4.85
N PHE A 34 10.23 10.32 5.23
CA PHE A 34 9.77 9.66 6.46
C PHE A 34 10.83 9.65 7.57
N GLN A 35 12.02 10.20 7.31
CA GLN A 35 13.12 10.16 8.26
C GLN A 35 12.75 10.86 9.58
N ALA A 36 12.09 12.02 9.51
CA ALA A 36 11.66 12.76 10.69
C ALA A 36 10.60 11.99 11.52
N ALA A 37 9.72 11.22 10.87
CA ALA A 37 8.73 10.41 11.56
C ALA A 37 9.38 9.18 12.23
N ALA A 38 10.37 8.58 11.56
CA ALA A 38 11.15 7.48 12.12
C ALA A 38 11.97 7.93 13.35
N ASP A 39 12.61 9.09 13.28
CA ASP A 39 13.38 9.66 14.40
C ASP A 39 12.46 9.93 15.61
N GLN A 40 11.27 10.50 15.39
CA GLN A 40 10.29 10.72 16.45
C GLN A 40 9.79 9.42 17.06
N ALA A 41 9.51 8.41 16.24
CA ALA A 41 9.09 7.10 16.72
C ALA A 41 10.17 6.43 17.59
N GLN A 42 11.45 6.56 17.22
CA GLN A 42 12.57 6.05 18.01
C GLN A 42 12.73 6.78 19.35
N VAL A 43 12.70 8.12 19.34
CA VAL A 43 12.78 8.93 20.56
C VAL A 43 11.64 8.59 21.50
N GLN A 44 10.42 8.52 20.98
CA GLN A 44 9.23 8.18 21.74
C GLN A 44 9.35 6.76 22.31
N ALA A 45 9.74 5.77 21.50
CA ALA A 45 9.95 4.40 21.95
C ALA A 45 10.99 4.31 23.08
N GLY A 46 12.09 5.06 23.01
CA GLY A 46 13.08 5.14 24.07
C GLY A 46 12.53 5.71 25.37
N GLN A 47 11.66 6.73 25.30
CA GLN A 47 10.98 7.28 26.48
C GLN A 47 10.00 6.28 27.11
N TRP A 48 9.20 5.59 26.29
CA TRP A 48 8.31 4.52 26.77
C TRP A 48 9.09 3.41 27.45
N GLN A 49 10.24 3.02 26.88
CA GLN A 49 11.05 1.93 27.39
C GLN A 49 11.63 2.23 28.79
N GLN A 50 11.98 3.49 29.06
CA GLN A 50 12.45 3.93 30.39
C GLN A 50 11.34 3.99 31.45
N GLN A 51 10.08 4.07 31.04
CA GLN A 51 8.92 4.14 31.95
C GLN A 51 8.33 2.77 32.29
N LEU A 52 8.75 1.70 31.61
CA LEU A 52 8.27 0.34 31.89
C LEU A 52 8.93 -0.25 33.14
N PRO A 53 8.21 -1.00 33.99
CA PRO A 53 8.80 -1.81 35.05
C PRO A 53 9.85 -2.80 34.51
N PRO A 54 10.93 -3.13 35.25
CA PRO A 54 12.03 -3.98 34.76
C PRO A 54 11.59 -5.31 34.11
N PRO A 55 10.62 -6.07 34.67
CA PRO A 55 10.16 -7.31 34.03
C PRO A 55 9.54 -7.13 32.65
N GLN A 56 8.98 -5.95 32.37
CA GLN A 56 8.39 -5.61 31.08
C GLN A 56 9.48 -5.13 30.10
N GLN A 57 10.52 -4.45 30.59
CA GLN A 57 11.68 -4.08 29.79
C GLN A 57 12.38 -5.33 29.22
N ASP A 58 12.60 -6.34 30.06
CA ASP A 58 13.23 -7.60 29.65
C ASP A 58 12.40 -8.35 28.59
N GLN A 59 11.07 -8.38 28.76
CA GLN A 59 10.17 -9.03 27.78
C GLN A 59 10.20 -8.34 26.42
N VAL A 60 10.23 -7.00 26.40
CA VAL A 60 10.36 -6.22 25.16
C VAL A 60 11.71 -6.48 24.49
N GLN A 61 12.80 -6.52 25.26
CA GLN A 61 14.13 -6.81 24.70
C GLN A 61 14.21 -8.23 24.12
N GLN A 62 13.67 -9.23 24.81
CA GLN A 62 13.61 -10.61 24.32
C GLN A 62 12.78 -10.70 23.03
N PHE A 63 11.62 -10.03 22.98
CA PHE A 63 10.81 -9.97 21.76
C PHE A 63 11.56 -9.33 20.59
N VAL A 64 12.24 -8.19 20.81
CA VAL A 64 13.04 -7.52 19.78
C VAL A 64 14.15 -8.42 19.24
N GLN A 65 14.78 -9.23 20.10
CA GLN A 65 15.81 -10.20 19.68
C GLN A 65 15.26 -11.35 18.82
N THR A 66 13.95 -11.66 18.92
CA THR A 66 13.31 -12.67 18.05
C THR A 66 12.95 -12.15 16.67
N LEU A 67 13.01 -10.84 16.44
CA LEU A 67 12.67 -10.26 15.14
C LEU A 67 13.80 -10.51 14.13
N PRO A 68 13.47 -10.99 12.91
CA PRO A 68 14.46 -11.25 11.88
C PRO A 68 15.21 -9.96 11.53
N GLN A 69 16.54 -10.07 11.49
CA GLN A 69 17.44 -9.00 11.09
C GLN A 69 17.92 -9.20 9.66
N PRO A 70 17.97 -8.14 8.84
CA PRO A 70 17.76 -6.73 9.21
C PRO A 70 16.26 -6.32 9.25
N PHE A 71 15.89 -5.48 10.21
CA PHE A 71 14.52 -4.94 10.38
C PHE A 71 13.83 -4.35 9.13
N PRO A 72 14.52 -3.79 8.11
CA PRO A 72 13.88 -3.35 6.87
C PRO A 72 13.12 -4.45 6.12
N GLN A 73 13.40 -5.73 6.39
CA GLN A 73 12.63 -6.86 5.87
C GLN A 73 11.21 -6.95 6.46
N LEU A 74 10.94 -6.22 7.53
CA LEU A 74 9.62 -6.12 8.16
C LEU A 74 8.80 -4.94 7.61
N LEU A 75 9.41 -4.04 6.86
CA LEU A 75 8.71 -2.92 6.24
C LEU A 75 8.14 -3.35 4.87
N PRO A 76 6.96 -2.83 4.48
CA PRO A 76 6.52 -2.95 3.10
C PRO A 76 7.59 -2.40 2.16
N PRO A 77 7.74 -2.97 0.95
CA PRO A 77 8.64 -2.40 -0.04
C PRO A 77 8.26 -0.95 -0.32
N ALA A 78 9.26 -0.07 -0.46
CA ALA A 78 9.02 1.26 -0.97
C ALA A 78 8.81 1.19 -2.49
N PHE A 79 7.75 1.85 -2.97
CA PHE A 79 7.44 1.95 -4.39
C PHE A 79 7.55 3.41 -4.82
N GLY A 80 8.05 3.66 -6.04
CA GLY A 80 8.10 5.01 -6.59
C GLY A 80 6.71 5.58 -6.84
N ASP A 81 6.57 6.91 -6.75
CA ASP A 81 5.34 7.61 -7.12
C ASP A 81 5.31 7.90 -8.64
N ASN A 82 5.29 6.83 -9.43
CA ASN A 82 5.23 6.85 -10.88
C ASN A 82 4.63 5.54 -11.40
N LEU A 83 4.38 5.45 -12.72
CA LEU A 83 3.73 4.28 -13.32
C LEU A 83 4.40 2.95 -12.96
N ASP A 84 5.73 2.86 -13.01
CA ASP A 84 6.45 1.63 -12.65
C ASP A 84 6.24 1.27 -11.18
N GLY A 85 6.34 2.24 -10.27
CA GLY A 85 6.13 2.03 -8.85
C GLY A 85 4.69 1.66 -8.50
N TRP A 86 3.69 2.32 -9.12
CA TRP A 86 2.29 2.00 -8.92
C TRP A 86 1.94 0.59 -9.41
N ILE A 87 2.48 0.16 -10.56
CA ILE A 87 2.29 -1.21 -11.05
C ILE A 87 2.91 -2.22 -10.09
N LYS A 88 4.15 -2.00 -9.64
CA LYS A 88 4.81 -2.90 -8.68
C LYS A 88 4.08 -2.97 -7.35
N HIS A 89 3.56 -1.83 -6.88
CA HIS A 89 2.77 -1.78 -5.65
C HIS A 89 1.46 -2.57 -5.82
N ALA A 90 0.75 -2.36 -6.93
CA ALA A 90 -0.48 -3.10 -7.21
C ALA A 90 -0.20 -4.61 -7.32
N MET A 91 0.88 -5.01 -7.99
CA MET A 91 1.29 -6.42 -8.06
C MET A 91 1.61 -7.01 -6.68
N PHE A 92 2.25 -6.25 -5.81
CA PHE A 92 2.53 -6.67 -4.43
C PHE A 92 1.23 -6.97 -3.68
N VAL A 93 0.25 -6.07 -3.74
CA VAL A 93 -1.08 -6.28 -3.14
C VAL A 93 -1.80 -7.44 -3.81
N MET A 94 -1.87 -7.47 -5.15
CA MET A 94 -2.51 -8.53 -5.92
C MET A 94 -1.98 -9.94 -5.55
N ASN A 95 -0.66 -10.08 -5.36
CA ASN A 95 -0.06 -11.36 -4.98
C ASN A 95 -0.49 -11.83 -3.58
N GLN A 96 -0.72 -10.92 -2.64
CA GLN A 96 -1.26 -11.26 -1.31
C GLN A 96 -2.70 -11.78 -1.38
N HIS A 97 -3.44 -11.37 -2.40
CA HIS A 97 -4.84 -11.74 -2.62
C HIS A 97 -5.03 -12.84 -3.68
N GLY A 98 -3.94 -13.39 -4.24
CA GLY A 98 -3.99 -14.42 -5.27
C GLY A 98 -4.56 -13.93 -6.61
N ILE A 99 -4.47 -12.63 -6.90
CA ILE A 99 -4.95 -12.03 -8.15
C ILE A 99 -3.84 -12.11 -9.20
N PRO A 100 -4.04 -12.83 -10.32
CA PRO A 100 -3.03 -12.97 -11.36
C PRO A 100 -2.87 -11.71 -12.21
N GLY A 101 -1.63 -11.44 -12.63
CA GLY A 101 -1.30 -10.42 -13.63
C GLY A 101 0.21 -10.16 -13.71
N SER A 102 0.71 -9.89 -14.92
CA SER A 102 2.10 -9.51 -15.14
C SER A 102 2.29 -8.00 -15.23
N TYR A 103 3.51 -7.52 -14.94
CA TYR A 103 3.89 -6.12 -15.14
C TYR A 103 3.58 -5.65 -16.57
N GLU A 104 3.95 -6.46 -17.58
CA GLU A 104 3.73 -6.11 -18.98
C GLU A 104 2.26 -6.10 -19.38
N GLY A 105 1.45 -7.01 -18.81
CA GLY A 105 0.01 -7.00 -18.95
C GLY A 105 -0.59 -5.70 -18.43
N ILE A 106 -0.25 -5.33 -17.20
CA ILE A 106 -0.74 -4.11 -16.56
C ILE A 106 -0.27 -2.87 -17.31
N HIS A 107 1.03 -2.76 -17.58
CA HIS A 107 1.63 -1.62 -18.28
C HIS A 107 1.00 -1.40 -19.66
N ARG A 108 0.87 -2.46 -20.46
CA ARG A 108 0.22 -2.40 -21.79
C ARG A 108 -1.20 -1.86 -21.71
N ASN A 109 -1.99 -2.33 -20.75
CA ASN A 109 -3.36 -1.90 -20.57
C ASN A 109 -3.39 -0.43 -20.08
N ALA A 110 -2.62 -0.05 -19.06
CA ALA A 110 -2.59 1.31 -18.55
C ALA A 110 -2.21 2.36 -19.62
N ILE A 111 -1.23 2.05 -20.48
CA ILE A 111 -0.84 2.92 -21.59
C ILE A 111 -1.96 3.03 -22.63
N ARG A 112 -2.63 1.92 -22.96
CA ARG A 112 -3.76 1.94 -23.90
C ARG A 112 -4.96 2.72 -23.38
N GLU A 113 -5.31 2.51 -22.12
CA GLU A 113 -6.52 3.08 -21.51
C GLU A 113 -6.38 4.57 -21.21
N SER A 114 -5.20 5.01 -20.72
CA SER A 114 -5.04 6.37 -20.18
C SER A 114 -3.75 7.08 -20.59
N GLY A 115 -2.88 6.43 -21.35
CA GLY A 115 -1.53 6.93 -21.60
C GLY A 115 -0.67 7.03 -20.34
N GLY A 116 -1.03 6.29 -19.27
CA GLY A 116 -0.37 6.38 -17.97
C GLY A 116 -0.85 7.53 -17.08
N ASN A 117 -1.96 8.20 -17.41
CA ASN A 117 -2.52 9.29 -16.61
C ASN A 117 -3.50 8.75 -15.54
N PRO A 118 -3.15 8.80 -14.24
CA PRO A 118 -4.03 8.31 -13.17
C PRO A 118 -5.27 9.18 -12.96
N ARG A 119 -5.34 10.38 -13.55
CA ARG A 119 -6.51 11.26 -13.48
C ARG A 119 -7.32 11.28 -14.77
N ALA A 120 -7.11 10.33 -15.69
CA ALA A 120 -7.90 10.23 -16.91
C ALA A 120 -9.39 9.96 -16.60
N ILE A 121 -10.28 10.58 -17.39
CA ILE A 121 -11.72 10.37 -17.33
C ILE A 121 -12.29 10.39 -18.75
N ASN A 122 -13.11 9.39 -19.09
CA ASN A 122 -13.84 9.38 -20.35
C ASN A 122 -15.24 9.99 -20.17
N LEU A 123 -15.58 11.00 -20.97
CA LEU A 123 -16.86 11.70 -20.90
C LEU A 123 -17.73 11.53 -22.16
N TYR A 124 -17.33 10.66 -23.09
CA TYR A 124 -17.94 10.59 -24.41
C TYR A 124 -18.74 9.31 -24.68
N ASP A 125 -18.55 8.25 -23.89
CA ASP A 125 -19.18 6.95 -24.13
C ASP A 125 -20.58 6.81 -23.49
N SER A 126 -21.16 5.62 -23.66
CA SER A 126 -22.48 5.30 -23.10
C SER A 126 -22.48 5.24 -21.56
N ASN A 127 -21.35 4.95 -20.92
CA ASN A 127 -21.22 4.96 -19.47
C ASN A 127 -21.21 6.41 -18.95
N ALA A 128 -20.48 7.31 -19.62
CA ALA A 128 -20.49 8.74 -19.35
C ALA A 128 -21.88 9.34 -19.54
N ALA A 129 -22.59 8.98 -20.61
CA ALA A 129 -23.98 9.39 -20.82
C ALA A 129 -24.94 8.91 -19.71
N ARG A 130 -24.59 7.81 -19.03
CA ARG A 130 -25.31 7.27 -17.87
C ARG A 130 -24.82 7.83 -16.53
N GLY A 131 -23.87 8.76 -16.53
CA GLY A 131 -23.31 9.37 -15.32
C GLY A 131 -22.33 8.48 -14.54
N ILE A 132 -21.82 7.41 -15.17
CA ILE A 132 -20.85 6.47 -14.57
C ILE A 132 -19.59 6.38 -15.43
N PRO A 133 -18.90 7.51 -15.71
CA PRO A 133 -17.75 7.52 -16.61
C PRO A 133 -16.62 6.62 -16.11
N SER A 134 -15.87 6.07 -17.06
CA SER A 134 -14.61 5.36 -16.82
C SER A 134 -13.52 6.31 -16.33
N LYS A 135 -12.72 5.88 -15.35
CA LYS A 135 -11.74 6.71 -14.64
C LYS A 135 -10.42 5.99 -14.36
N GLY A 136 -9.37 6.78 -14.21
CA GLY A 136 -8.06 6.34 -13.74
C GLY A 136 -7.24 5.59 -14.79
N LEU A 137 -6.14 4.99 -14.34
CA LEU A 137 -5.13 4.35 -15.21
C LEU A 137 -5.72 3.28 -16.13
N MET A 138 -6.67 2.51 -15.61
CA MET A 138 -7.26 1.36 -16.28
C MET A 138 -8.68 1.63 -16.78
N GLN A 139 -9.14 2.89 -16.74
CA GLN A 139 -10.46 3.32 -17.21
C GLN A 139 -11.60 2.45 -16.65
N VAL A 140 -11.59 2.21 -15.35
CA VAL A 140 -12.64 1.44 -14.64
C VAL A 140 -13.82 2.36 -14.29
N ILE A 141 -15.04 1.85 -14.39
CA ILE A 141 -16.26 2.54 -13.92
C ILE A 141 -16.50 2.30 -12.42
N ASP A 142 -17.15 3.24 -11.73
CA ASP A 142 -17.41 3.16 -10.29
C ASP A 142 -18.02 1.82 -9.81
N PRO A 143 -19.09 1.26 -10.43
CA PRO A 143 -19.66 0.01 -9.94
C PRO A 143 -18.70 -1.18 -10.07
N THR A 144 -17.86 -1.21 -11.12
CA THR A 144 -16.83 -2.24 -11.27
C THR A 144 -15.74 -2.06 -10.22
N PHE A 145 -15.26 -0.83 -10.02
CA PHE A 145 -14.27 -0.54 -8.99
C PHE A 145 -14.74 -0.97 -7.61
N GLN A 146 -15.98 -0.65 -7.23
CA GLN A 146 -16.56 -1.04 -5.94
C GLN A 146 -16.71 -2.56 -5.79
N THR A 147 -17.12 -3.26 -6.86
CA THR A 147 -17.31 -4.71 -6.83
C THR A 147 -16.00 -5.48 -6.73
N TYR A 148 -14.96 -4.99 -7.40
CA TYR A 148 -13.66 -5.67 -7.52
C TYR A 148 -12.54 -5.01 -6.73
N HIS A 149 -12.89 -4.09 -5.82
CA HIS A 149 -11.93 -3.46 -4.91
C HIS A 149 -11.11 -4.53 -4.16
N VAL A 150 -9.84 -4.21 -3.89
CA VAL A 150 -8.91 -5.11 -3.22
C VAL A 150 -8.51 -4.50 -1.88
N ASP A 151 -8.77 -5.24 -0.81
CA ASP A 151 -8.42 -4.83 0.55
C ASP A 151 -6.92 -4.45 0.65
N GLY A 152 -6.62 -3.44 1.45
CA GLY A 152 -5.26 -2.90 1.54
C GLY A 152 -4.93 -1.79 0.52
N THR A 153 -5.88 -1.42 -0.35
CA THR A 153 -5.77 -0.27 -1.26
C THR A 153 -6.76 0.85 -0.92
N SER A 154 -6.55 2.05 -1.48
CA SER A 154 -7.44 3.20 -1.33
C SER A 154 -8.85 2.93 -1.89
N TRP A 155 -9.87 3.61 -1.37
CA TRP A 155 -11.21 3.64 -1.96
C TRP A 155 -11.41 4.78 -2.97
N ASP A 156 -10.38 5.58 -3.23
CA ASP A 156 -10.37 6.54 -4.32
C ASP A 156 -10.10 5.83 -5.65
N ILE A 157 -11.03 5.91 -6.61
CA ILE A 157 -10.88 5.33 -7.95
C ILE A 157 -9.74 5.95 -8.76
N TYR A 158 -9.29 7.16 -8.40
CA TYR A 158 -8.12 7.80 -9.01
C TYR A 158 -6.79 7.43 -8.34
N ASP A 159 -6.83 6.69 -7.22
CA ASP A 159 -5.61 6.11 -6.67
C ASP A 159 -5.08 5.07 -7.67
N PRO A 160 -3.84 5.22 -8.17
CA PRO A 160 -3.34 4.38 -9.26
C PRO A 160 -3.21 2.91 -8.84
N VAL A 161 -2.88 2.64 -7.59
CA VAL A 161 -2.70 1.28 -7.06
C VAL A 161 -4.04 0.58 -6.94
N ALA A 162 -5.04 1.26 -6.33
CA ALA A 162 -6.40 0.73 -6.21
C ALA A 162 -7.04 0.52 -7.57
N ASN A 163 -6.87 1.46 -8.51
CA ASN A 163 -7.43 1.37 -9.86
C ASN A 163 -6.85 0.17 -10.63
N ILE A 164 -5.53 -0.04 -10.56
CA ILE A 164 -4.87 -1.22 -11.16
C ILE A 164 -5.37 -2.50 -10.50
N ALA A 165 -5.36 -2.57 -9.16
CA ALA A 165 -5.73 -3.77 -8.43
C ALA A 165 -7.18 -4.19 -8.73
N ALA A 166 -8.12 -3.24 -8.73
CA ALA A 166 -9.52 -3.51 -9.05
C ALA A 166 -9.72 -3.95 -10.50
N ALA A 167 -9.04 -3.32 -11.46
CA ALA A 167 -9.08 -3.73 -12.87
C ALA A 167 -8.54 -5.15 -13.09
N CYS A 168 -7.44 -5.49 -12.42
CA CYS A 168 -6.84 -6.83 -12.52
C CYS A 168 -7.72 -7.89 -11.85
N ASN A 169 -8.35 -7.56 -10.72
CA ASN A 169 -9.30 -8.46 -10.06
C ASN A 169 -10.52 -8.74 -10.95
N TYR A 170 -11.07 -7.69 -11.60
CA TYR A 170 -12.11 -7.85 -12.61
C TYR A 170 -11.64 -8.73 -13.78
N ALA A 171 -10.44 -8.48 -14.32
CA ALA A 171 -9.89 -9.24 -15.43
C ALA A 171 -9.64 -10.71 -15.06
N ALA A 172 -9.16 -10.98 -13.85
CA ALA A 172 -8.99 -12.33 -13.33
C ALA A 172 -10.33 -13.07 -13.27
N HIS A 173 -11.38 -12.43 -12.74
CA HIS A 173 -12.71 -13.01 -12.68
C HIS A 173 -13.31 -13.27 -14.08
N ARG A 174 -13.08 -12.37 -15.05
CA ARG A 174 -13.74 -12.43 -16.36
C ARG A 174 -12.96 -13.21 -17.43
N TYR A 175 -11.63 -13.17 -17.35
CA TYR A 175 -10.69 -13.63 -18.39
C TYR A 175 -9.55 -14.48 -17.86
N GLY A 176 -9.47 -14.71 -16.55
CA GLY A 176 -8.40 -15.48 -15.89
C GLY A 176 -7.15 -14.68 -15.56
N SER A 177 -6.83 -13.60 -16.29
CA SER A 177 -5.77 -12.64 -15.97
C SER A 177 -5.92 -11.37 -16.81
N ILE A 178 -5.38 -10.24 -16.33
CA ILE A 178 -5.18 -9.02 -17.13
C ILE A 178 -4.30 -9.28 -18.36
N ASP A 179 -3.46 -10.32 -18.34
CA ASP A 179 -2.59 -10.70 -19.46
C ASP A 179 -3.40 -11.09 -20.71
N ALA A 180 -4.61 -11.63 -20.52
CA ALA A 180 -5.52 -12.03 -21.58
C ALA A 180 -6.34 -10.86 -22.17
N VAL A 181 -6.13 -9.62 -21.69
CA VAL A 181 -6.86 -8.44 -22.13
C VAL A 181 -6.06 -7.68 -23.20
N PHE A 182 -6.62 -7.63 -24.42
CA PHE A 182 -5.99 -7.01 -25.59
C PHE A 182 -6.77 -5.82 -26.18
N SER A 183 -8.01 -5.59 -25.74
CA SER A 183 -8.87 -4.49 -26.19
C SER A 183 -9.16 -3.51 -25.05
N ALA A 184 -9.54 -2.28 -25.41
CA ALA A 184 -10.04 -1.30 -24.46
C ALA A 184 -11.33 -1.78 -23.77
N TYR A 185 -11.53 -1.32 -22.52
CA TYR A 185 -12.72 -1.62 -21.71
C TYR A 185 -13.96 -0.82 -22.14
#